data_AF-A0A925Z2X2-F1
#
_entry.id   AF-A0A925Z2X2-F1
#
_cell.length_a   1.000
_cell.length_b   1.000
_cell.length_c   1.000
_cell.angle_alpha   90.00
_cell.angle_beta   90.00
_cell.angle_gamma   90.00
#
_symmetry.space_group_name_H-M   'P 1'
#
loop_
_entity.id
_entity.type
_entity.pdbx_description
1 polymer ?
#
loop_
_entity_poly.entity_id
_entity_poly.type
_entity_poly.pdbx_seq_one_letter_code
_entity_poly.pdbx_strand_id
1 'polypeptide(L)'
;MGNLATPAPAVEARAPFESHLRRFERGYRRRLRKLAKMSPWLGDLLYAFPGAAVAMVAGDMPASDRVAAIGFVKDGRPLRDVAGALGIPYWMKRLPPEAFSDPLRFPPIDAAFDRRIVNLIPTSITGMPMWLRWVADGANSCGLDFAEWLAIQKIYEGESDSAPLLPLAAYAWFSGRDTPVRSLIGQHWRAMMPFAYAIEMAATMLEAMIDYCGRESLSAGEGWRKIRKCGNHSFVPLMKPDDLREEGKKMRNCVASYAPRVASGRSLIYSVRRSDVRVATLEIAAAHGRNGGLAIVQLAGPENADVTKDVRAAADAWFAVQRKLPPPSFRDEALLCVRADKWEAIWAPYWDAKPQLKAEINNGARTLIRLRNDVAALRRIAKPTG
;
A
#
# COMPACT_ATOMS: atom_id res chain seq x y z
N MET A 1 -56.64 42.97 3.71
CA MET A 1 -55.19 42.91 4.02
C MET A 1 -55.01 42.20 5.33
N GLY A 2 -54.79 40.88 5.31
CA GLY A 2 -54.50 40.08 6.50
C GLY A 2 -53.13 39.46 6.34
N ASN A 3 -52.13 40.00 7.04
CA ASN A 3 -50.81 39.39 7.11
C ASN A 3 -50.86 38.23 8.09
N LEU A 4 -50.90 37.00 7.55
CA LEU A 4 -50.61 35.78 8.31
C LEU A 4 -49.12 35.75 8.62
N ALA A 5 -48.79 35.88 9.90
CA ALA A 5 -47.43 35.67 10.39
C ALA A 5 -47.00 34.23 10.10
N THR A 6 -45.91 34.07 9.36
CA THR A 6 -45.24 32.79 9.17
C THR A 6 -44.69 32.32 10.52
N PRO A 7 -45.02 31.10 11.01
CA PRO A 7 -44.45 30.60 12.25
C PRO A 7 -42.95 30.36 12.08
N ALA A 8 -42.17 30.73 13.10
CA ALA A 8 -40.74 30.45 13.19
C ALA A 8 -40.48 28.93 13.05
N PRO A 9 -39.37 28.52 12.41
CA PRO A 9 -39.06 27.11 12.22
C PRO A 9 -38.94 26.40 13.58
N ALA A 10 -39.66 25.29 13.71
CA ALA A 10 -39.64 24.46 14.90
C ALA A 10 -38.20 23.99 15.20
N VAL A 11 -37.71 24.27 16.40
CA VAL A 11 -36.45 23.72 16.90
C VAL A 11 -36.64 22.21 17.03
N GLU A 12 -36.02 21.43 16.15
CA GLU A 12 -36.03 19.97 16.23
C GLU A 12 -35.62 19.52 17.63
N ALA A 13 -36.48 18.74 18.28
CA ALA A 13 -36.25 18.25 19.63
C ALA A 13 -34.96 17.41 19.66
N ARG A 14 -33.95 17.88 20.40
CA ARG A 14 -32.67 17.17 20.54
C ARG A 14 -32.91 15.77 21.12
N ALA A 15 -32.26 14.77 20.54
CA ALA A 15 -32.26 13.43 21.10
C ALA A 15 -31.76 13.46 22.57
N PRO A 16 -32.29 12.61 23.46
CA PRO A 16 -31.80 12.52 24.82
C PRO A 16 -30.28 12.28 24.85
N PHE A 17 -29.57 12.97 25.75
CA PHE A 17 -28.11 12.96 25.81
C PHE A 17 -27.49 11.55 25.79
N GLU A 18 -28.06 10.60 26.54
CA GLU A 18 -27.57 9.22 26.58
C GLU A 18 -27.80 8.45 25.26
N SER A 19 -28.84 8.80 24.49
CA SER A 19 -29.05 8.25 23.15
C SER A 19 -28.00 8.76 22.17
N HIS A 20 -27.74 10.08 22.17
CA HIS A 20 -26.70 10.68 21.32
C HIS A 20 -25.30 10.15 21.67
N LEU A 21 -25.00 9.97 22.95
CA LEU A 21 -23.72 9.43 23.41
C LEU A 21 -23.46 7.99 22.91
N ARG A 22 -24.51 7.19 22.67
CA ARG A 22 -24.38 5.83 22.11
C ARG A 22 -23.89 5.82 20.67
N ARG A 23 -23.98 6.93 19.94
CA ARG A 23 -23.49 7.05 18.56
C ARG A 23 -21.97 7.12 18.45
N PHE A 24 -21.30 7.53 19.52
CA PHE A 24 -19.84 7.55 19.58
C PHE A 24 -19.26 6.15 19.81
N GLU A 25 -18.01 5.95 19.38
CA GLU A 25 -17.24 4.73 19.66
C GLU A 25 -17.20 4.41 21.16
N ARG A 26 -17.35 3.12 21.51
CA ARG A 26 -17.51 2.66 22.90
C ARG A 26 -16.36 3.11 23.79
N GLY A 27 -15.14 3.13 23.26
CA GLY A 27 -13.93 3.58 23.96
C GLY A 27 -14.00 5.03 24.46
N TYR A 28 -14.72 5.92 23.77
CA TYR A 28 -14.79 7.35 24.12
C TYR A 28 -15.96 7.70 25.04
N ARG A 29 -17.05 6.93 25.04
CA ARG A 29 -18.32 7.29 25.72
C ARG A 29 -18.15 7.70 27.18
N ARG A 30 -17.34 6.96 27.96
CA ARG A 30 -17.10 7.28 29.38
C ARG A 30 -16.40 8.63 29.55
N ARG A 31 -15.41 8.93 28.71
CA ARG A 31 -14.64 10.18 28.77
C ARG A 31 -15.47 11.36 28.28
N LEU A 32 -16.23 11.17 27.20
CA LEU A 32 -17.18 12.17 26.69
C LEU A 32 -18.27 12.52 27.71
N ARG A 33 -18.80 11.54 28.45
CA ARG A 33 -19.75 11.80 29.54
C ARG A 33 -19.13 12.65 30.64
N LYS A 34 -17.86 12.41 30.99
CA LYS A 34 -17.15 13.25 31.97
C LYS A 34 -16.97 14.67 31.44
N LEU A 35 -16.58 14.82 30.17
CA LEU A 35 -16.42 16.12 29.51
C LEU A 35 -17.72 16.94 29.53
N ALA A 36 -18.84 16.33 29.13
CA ALA A 36 -20.14 16.99 29.12
C ALA A 36 -20.63 17.42 30.52
N LYS A 37 -20.25 16.68 31.58
CA LYS A 37 -20.57 17.06 32.97
C LYS A 37 -19.80 18.28 33.47
N MET A 38 -18.72 18.68 32.80
CA MET A 38 -17.91 19.83 33.22
C MET A 38 -18.58 21.18 32.88
N SER A 39 -19.45 21.22 31.85
CA SER A 39 -20.18 22.41 31.44
C SER A 39 -21.26 22.06 30.41
N PRO A 40 -22.44 22.70 30.43
CA PRO A 40 -23.45 22.55 29.37
C PRO A 40 -22.90 22.81 27.96
N TRP A 41 -22.02 23.80 27.78
CA TRP A 41 -21.39 24.12 26.49
C TRP A 41 -20.54 22.98 25.94
N LEU A 42 -19.87 22.24 26.82
CA LEU A 42 -19.12 21.04 26.44
C LEU A 42 -20.05 19.89 26.09
N GLY A 43 -21.24 19.81 26.69
CA GLY A 43 -22.30 18.91 26.27
C GLY A 43 -22.82 19.23 24.87
N ASP A 44 -23.03 20.51 24.57
CA ASP A 44 -23.46 20.99 23.26
C ASP A 44 -22.42 20.74 22.15
N LEU A 45 -21.13 20.77 22.50
CA LEU A 45 -20.03 20.46 21.58
C LEU A 45 -20.16 19.05 20.98
N LEU A 46 -20.69 18.06 21.72
CA LEU A 46 -20.90 16.70 21.20
C LEU A 46 -21.89 16.66 20.02
N TYR A 47 -22.75 17.67 19.88
CA TYR A 47 -23.68 17.79 18.76
C TYR A 47 -23.10 18.68 17.67
N ALA A 48 -22.53 19.83 18.05
CA ALA A 48 -22.08 20.85 17.10
C ALA A 48 -20.75 20.51 16.41
N PHE A 49 -19.86 19.77 17.10
CA PHE A 49 -18.57 19.38 16.58
C PHE A 49 -18.06 18.08 17.22
N PRO A 50 -18.63 16.91 16.83
CA PRO A 50 -18.25 15.63 17.41
C PRO A 50 -16.75 15.34 17.36
N GLY A 51 -16.07 15.69 16.24
CA GLY A 51 -14.62 15.50 16.09
C GLY A 51 -13.79 16.24 17.13
N ALA A 52 -14.15 17.48 17.48
CA ALA A 52 -13.47 18.24 18.54
C ALA A 52 -13.70 17.60 19.92
N ALA A 53 -14.93 17.14 20.20
CA ALA A 53 -15.24 16.47 21.45
C ALA A 53 -14.44 15.16 21.62
N VAL A 54 -14.30 14.36 20.55
CA VAL A 54 -13.49 13.13 20.58
C VAL A 54 -12.00 13.48 20.72
N ALA A 55 -11.49 14.47 19.97
CA ALA A 55 -10.10 14.91 20.08
C ALA A 55 -9.73 15.27 21.52
N MET A 56 -10.58 16.04 22.22
CA MET A 56 -10.37 16.41 23.62
C MET A 56 -10.24 15.21 24.58
N VAL A 57 -10.79 14.04 24.23
CA VAL A 57 -10.79 12.87 25.11
C VAL A 57 -9.94 11.69 24.62
N ALA A 58 -9.41 11.73 23.39
CA ALA A 58 -8.61 10.66 22.83
C ALA A 58 -7.28 10.49 23.58
N GLY A 59 -6.69 11.60 24.04
CA GLY A 59 -5.50 11.61 24.91
C GLY A 59 -4.17 11.78 24.17
N ASP A 60 -4.19 11.77 22.84
CA ASP A 60 -2.99 11.86 22.00
C ASP A 60 -2.44 13.28 21.83
N MET A 61 -3.15 14.30 22.33
CA MET A 61 -2.76 15.71 22.23
C MET A 61 -2.17 16.25 23.54
N PRO A 62 -1.28 17.27 23.46
CA PRO A 62 -0.74 17.94 24.64
C PRO A 62 -1.83 18.41 25.61
N ALA A 63 -1.54 18.30 26.91
CA ALA A 63 -2.50 18.69 27.93
C ALA A 63 -2.85 20.19 27.88
N SER A 64 -1.89 21.05 27.52
CA SER A 64 -2.06 22.50 27.33
C SER A 64 -3.14 22.80 26.30
N ASP A 65 -3.08 22.12 25.15
CA ASP A 65 -3.90 22.38 23.98
C ASP A 65 -5.35 22.00 24.27
N ARG A 66 -5.52 20.86 24.94
CA ARG A 66 -6.83 20.41 25.45
C ARG A 66 -7.42 21.41 26.45
N VAL A 67 -6.62 21.92 27.39
CA VAL A 67 -7.08 22.90 28.39
C VAL A 67 -7.50 24.21 27.71
N ALA A 68 -6.69 24.70 26.76
CA ALA A 68 -7.01 25.90 25.99
C ALA A 68 -8.32 25.73 25.20
N ALA A 69 -8.49 24.61 24.50
CA ALA A 69 -9.70 24.33 23.74
C ALA A 69 -10.95 24.21 24.63
N ILE A 70 -10.82 23.62 25.83
CA ILE A 70 -11.91 23.60 26.82
C ILE A 70 -12.26 25.03 27.28
N GLY A 71 -11.27 25.88 27.52
CA GLY A 71 -11.47 27.30 27.83
C GLY A 71 -12.25 28.01 26.72
N PHE A 72 -11.82 27.85 25.47
CA PHE A 72 -12.48 28.46 24.31
C PHE A 72 -13.95 28.07 24.18
N VAL A 73 -14.31 26.81 24.45
CA VAL A 73 -15.71 26.37 24.43
C VAL A 73 -16.51 27.02 25.56
N LYS A 74 -15.95 27.09 26.78
CA LYS A 74 -16.61 27.72 27.93
C LYS A 74 -16.81 29.22 27.74
N ASP A 75 -15.89 29.87 27.06
CA ASP A 75 -15.92 31.31 26.76
C ASP A 75 -16.79 31.63 25.53
N GLY A 76 -17.43 30.64 24.90
CA GLY A 76 -18.30 30.84 23.74
C GLY A 76 -17.55 31.27 22.47
N ARG A 77 -16.25 30.95 22.35
CA ARG A 77 -15.45 31.30 21.17
C ARG A 77 -15.95 30.55 19.92
N PRO A 78 -15.67 31.08 18.72
CA PRO A 78 -15.98 30.38 17.47
C PRO A 78 -15.39 28.96 17.43
N LEU A 79 -16.15 28.00 16.92
CA LEU A 79 -15.70 26.60 16.80
C LEU A 79 -14.42 26.43 15.96
N ARG A 80 -14.08 27.41 15.12
CA ARG A 80 -12.83 27.44 14.37
C ARG A 80 -11.62 27.67 15.29
N ASP A 81 -11.77 28.51 16.32
CA ASP A 81 -10.73 28.73 17.33
C ASP A 81 -10.50 27.44 18.14
N VAL A 82 -11.58 26.73 18.46
CA VAL A 82 -11.50 25.41 19.12
C VAL A 82 -10.75 24.41 18.26
N ALA A 83 -11.04 24.34 16.95
CA ALA A 83 -10.30 23.48 16.02
C ALA A 83 -8.81 23.83 15.96
N GLY A 84 -8.49 25.13 15.90
CA GLY A 84 -7.12 25.63 15.90
C GLY A 84 -6.36 25.27 17.17
N ALA A 85 -6.99 25.42 18.34
CA ALA A 85 -6.39 25.02 19.62
C ALA A 85 -6.12 23.52 19.72
N LEU A 86 -6.94 22.68 19.07
CA LEU A 86 -6.77 21.22 19.04
C LEU A 86 -5.86 20.76 17.90
N GLY A 87 -5.43 21.65 16.99
CA GLY A 87 -4.67 21.26 15.80
C GLY A 87 -5.43 20.32 14.86
N ILE A 88 -6.77 20.36 14.84
CA ILE A 88 -7.60 19.51 13.98
C ILE A 88 -8.22 20.29 12.80
N PRO A 89 -8.45 19.65 11.64
CA PRO A 89 -9.15 20.28 10.53
C PRO A 89 -10.60 20.65 10.86
N TYR A 90 -10.99 21.90 10.56
CA TYR A 90 -12.33 22.40 10.89
C TYR A 90 -13.46 21.68 10.15
N TRP A 91 -13.17 21.12 8.97
CA TRP A 91 -14.18 20.39 8.19
C TRP A 91 -14.72 19.14 8.88
N MET A 92 -13.98 18.58 9.85
CA MET A 92 -14.40 17.42 10.63
C MET A 92 -15.67 17.68 11.44
N LYS A 93 -16.09 18.94 11.61
CA LYS A 93 -17.39 19.28 12.19
C LYS A 93 -18.57 18.73 11.39
N ARG A 94 -18.37 18.43 10.09
CA ARG A 94 -19.40 17.88 9.20
C ARG A 94 -19.58 16.38 9.38
N LEU A 95 -18.66 15.72 10.09
CA LEU A 95 -18.72 14.28 10.31
C LEU A 95 -19.61 13.97 11.53
N PRO A 96 -20.43 12.91 11.44
CA PRO A 96 -21.24 12.47 12.56
C PRO A 96 -20.39 11.70 13.59
N PRO A 97 -20.89 11.48 14.82
CA PRO A 97 -20.18 10.73 15.86
C PRO A 97 -19.64 9.36 15.43
N GLU A 98 -20.35 8.67 14.53
CA GLU A 98 -20.02 7.34 14.02
C GLU A 98 -18.73 7.31 13.19
N ALA A 99 -18.29 8.46 12.66
CA ALA A 99 -17.06 8.55 11.87
C ALA A 99 -15.78 8.44 12.71
N PHE A 100 -15.87 8.57 14.04
CA PHE A 100 -14.71 8.67 14.92
C PHE A 100 -14.46 7.36 15.66
N SER A 101 -13.45 6.62 15.19
CA SER A 101 -12.97 5.38 15.81
C SER A 101 -11.66 5.57 16.59
N ASP A 102 -11.32 4.59 17.43
CA ASP A 102 -10.07 4.54 18.20
C ASP A 102 -9.05 3.60 17.51
N PRO A 103 -7.78 4.00 17.31
CA PRO A 103 -7.18 5.29 17.63
C PRO A 103 -7.61 6.40 16.67
N LEU A 104 -7.74 7.62 17.20
CA LEU A 104 -8.12 8.78 16.42
C LEU A 104 -6.91 9.33 15.64
N ARG A 105 -7.11 9.56 14.34
CA ARG A 105 -6.08 10.10 13.45
C ARG A 105 -6.63 11.25 12.64
N PHE A 106 -5.81 12.27 12.42
CA PHE A 106 -6.18 13.46 11.68
C PHE A 106 -5.24 13.67 10.51
N PRO A 107 -5.74 14.10 9.34
CA PRO A 107 -4.88 14.66 8.31
C PRO A 107 -4.35 16.04 8.76
N PRO A 108 -3.22 16.51 8.19
CA PRO A 108 -2.74 17.86 8.41
C PRO A 108 -3.78 18.92 8.02
N ILE A 109 -3.73 20.08 8.68
CA ILE A 109 -4.58 21.22 8.35
C ILE A 109 -4.06 21.89 7.07
N ASP A 110 -4.88 21.94 6.02
CA ASP A 110 -4.59 22.67 4.79
C ASP A 110 -5.87 23.21 4.15
N ALA A 111 -5.90 24.52 3.89
CA ALA A 111 -7.12 25.19 3.45
C ALA A 111 -7.59 24.79 2.04
N ALA A 112 -6.68 24.33 1.17
CA ALA A 112 -7.03 23.90 -0.17
C ALA A 112 -7.58 22.47 -0.14
N PHE A 113 -6.94 21.59 0.60
CA PHE A 113 -7.39 20.21 0.85
C PHE A 113 -8.73 20.18 1.57
N ASP A 114 -8.91 21.00 2.61
CA ASP A 114 -10.15 21.11 3.38
C ASP A 114 -11.37 21.40 2.48
N ARG A 115 -11.21 22.25 1.46
CA ARG A 115 -12.30 22.55 0.52
C ARG A 115 -12.66 21.38 -0.39
N ARG A 116 -11.67 20.56 -0.76
CA ARG A 116 -11.87 19.42 -1.66
C ARG A 116 -12.41 18.20 -0.92
N ILE A 117 -11.80 17.86 0.21
CA ILE A 117 -12.13 16.66 0.98
C ILE A 117 -13.56 16.68 1.53
N VAL A 118 -14.07 17.86 1.87
CA VAL A 118 -15.45 18.06 2.32
C VAL A 118 -16.48 17.53 1.33
N ASN A 119 -16.22 17.69 0.02
CA ASN A 119 -17.13 17.24 -1.02
C ASN A 119 -17.00 15.74 -1.31
N LEU A 120 -16.02 15.07 -0.69
CA LEU A 120 -15.76 13.65 -0.81
C LEU A 120 -16.17 12.86 0.43
N ILE A 121 -16.81 13.51 1.42
CA ILE A 121 -17.35 12.81 2.59
C ILE A 121 -18.41 11.81 2.10
N PRO A 122 -18.30 10.51 2.47
CA PRO A 122 -19.26 9.50 2.06
C PRO A 122 -20.67 9.83 2.56
N THR A 123 -21.70 9.44 1.82
CA THR A 123 -23.08 9.54 2.28
C THR A 123 -23.45 8.38 3.23
N SER A 124 -22.82 7.21 3.06
CA SER A 124 -23.01 6.05 3.91
C SER A 124 -22.25 6.20 5.24
N ILE A 125 -22.99 6.24 6.35
CA ILE A 125 -22.43 6.35 7.70
C ILE A 125 -21.53 5.16 8.04
N THR A 126 -21.88 3.95 7.58
CA THR A 126 -21.16 2.71 7.88
C THR A 126 -19.70 2.75 7.40
N GLY A 127 -19.44 3.38 6.25
CA GLY A 127 -18.10 3.47 5.67
C GLY A 127 -17.28 4.69 6.14
N MET A 128 -17.89 5.68 6.79
CA MET A 128 -17.22 6.91 7.21
C MET A 128 -16.02 6.71 8.14
N PRO A 129 -16.06 5.86 9.17
CA PRO A 129 -14.88 5.67 10.02
C PRO A 129 -13.68 5.09 9.26
N MET A 130 -13.93 4.13 8.37
CA MET A 130 -12.89 3.57 7.50
C MET A 130 -12.36 4.63 6.52
N TRP A 131 -13.25 5.37 5.87
CA TRP A 131 -12.88 6.48 4.98
C TRP A 131 -12.00 7.52 5.69
N LEU A 132 -12.41 8.00 6.88
CA LEU A 132 -11.66 9.00 7.63
C LEU A 132 -10.26 8.48 7.99
N ARG A 133 -10.17 7.22 8.45
CA ARG A 133 -8.90 6.57 8.78
C ARG A 133 -7.97 6.52 7.57
N TRP A 134 -8.47 6.14 6.39
CA TRP A 134 -7.66 6.06 5.18
C TRP A 134 -7.17 7.42 4.70
N VAL A 135 -8.03 8.43 4.77
CA VAL A 135 -7.66 9.82 4.42
C VAL A 135 -6.57 10.31 5.37
N ALA A 136 -6.73 10.11 6.68
CA ALA A 136 -5.72 10.49 7.66
C ALA A 136 -4.41 9.71 7.46
N ASP A 137 -4.46 8.39 7.32
CA ASP A 137 -3.28 7.54 7.14
C ASP A 137 -2.57 7.85 5.81
N GLY A 138 -3.31 8.10 4.73
CA GLY A 138 -2.77 8.49 3.43
C GLY A 138 -2.08 9.85 3.46
N ALA A 139 -2.69 10.85 4.12
CA ALA A 139 -2.12 12.17 4.28
C ALA A 139 -0.82 12.11 5.10
N ASN A 140 -0.86 11.37 6.21
CA ASN A 140 0.27 11.23 7.11
C ASN A 140 1.40 10.41 6.47
N SER A 141 1.09 9.35 5.71
CA SER A 141 2.12 8.48 5.12
C SER A 141 2.70 9.04 3.82
N CYS A 142 1.88 9.64 2.95
CA CYS A 142 2.33 10.18 1.67
C CYS A 142 2.18 11.70 1.61
N GLY A 143 0.94 12.18 1.58
CA GLY A 143 0.61 13.59 1.42
C GLY A 143 -0.84 13.81 1.00
N LEU A 144 -1.25 15.07 0.89
CA LEU A 144 -2.65 15.46 0.70
C LEU A 144 -3.23 15.02 -0.65
N ASP A 145 -2.46 15.06 -1.74
CA ASP A 145 -2.92 14.59 -3.06
C ASP A 145 -3.23 13.08 -3.07
N PHE A 146 -2.43 12.30 -2.35
CA PHE A 146 -2.66 10.86 -2.19
C PHE A 146 -3.87 10.58 -1.29
N ALA A 147 -4.06 11.36 -0.23
CA ALA A 147 -5.23 11.25 0.63
C ALA A 147 -6.53 11.57 -0.11
N GLU A 148 -6.52 12.61 -0.95
CA GLU A 148 -7.63 12.95 -1.83
C GLU A 148 -7.91 11.84 -2.84
N TRP A 149 -6.88 11.28 -3.46
CA TRP A 149 -7.02 10.14 -4.34
C TRP A 149 -7.68 8.93 -3.65
N LEU A 150 -7.27 8.60 -2.42
CA LEU A 150 -7.88 7.53 -1.62
C LEU A 150 -9.36 7.81 -1.32
N ALA A 151 -9.71 9.06 -0.98
CA ALA A 151 -11.10 9.45 -0.72
C ALA A 151 -12.02 9.21 -1.93
N ILE A 152 -11.49 9.30 -3.15
CA ILE A 152 -12.23 9.09 -4.40
C ILE A 152 -12.50 7.59 -4.69
N GLN A 153 -11.66 6.67 -4.22
CA GLN A 153 -11.69 5.27 -4.69
C GLN A 153 -12.90 4.44 -4.21
N LYS A 154 -13.71 4.91 -3.24
CA LYS A 154 -14.89 4.21 -2.67
C LYS A 154 -14.67 2.78 -2.11
N ILE A 155 -13.42 2.35 -2.02
CA ILE A 155 -12.95 1.05 -1.51
C ILE A 155 -13.16 0.79 0.00
N TYR A 156 -13.66 1.79 0.73
CA TYR A 156 -14.02 1.68 2.16
C TYR A 156 -15.41 1.06 2.38
N GLU A 157 -16.14 0.72 1.33
CA GLU A 157 -17.49 0.12 1.40
C GLU A 157 -17.46 -1.42 1.60
N GLY A 158 -16.28 -2.05 1.64
CA GLY A 158 -16.12 -3.50 1.86
C GLY A 158 -15.84 -3.91 3.31
N GLU A 159 -15.88 -5.22 3.59
CA GLU A 159 -15.75 -5.83 4.94
C GLU A 159 -14.34 -5.80 5.57
N SER A 160 -13.43 -4.95 5.10
CA SER A 160 -12.05 -4.96 5.59
C SER A 160 -11.85 -4.03 6.79
N ASP A 161 -11.58 -4.60 7.96
CA ASP A 161 -11.32 -3.86 9.22
C ASP A 161 -10.04 -2.99 9.21
N SER A 162 -9.15 -3.18 8.22
CA SER A 162 -8.00 -2.29 7.99
C SER A 162 -7.42 -2.50 6.60
N ALA A 163 -7.01 -1.42 5.94
CA ALA A 163 -6.17 -1.51 4.76
C ALA A 163 -4.72 -1.13 5.10
N PRO A 164 -3.76 -2.00 4.83
CA PRO A 164 -2.36 -1.68 5.04
C PRO A 164 -1.87 -0.82 3.87
N LEU A 165 -2.10 0.49 3.95
CA LEU A 165 -1.84 1.45 2.87
C LEU A 165 -0.36 1.76 2.65
N LEU A 166 0.53 1.35 3.55
CA LEU A 166 1.93 1.74 3.54
C LEU A 166 2.68 1.41 2.23
N PRO A 167 2.53 0.22 1.60
CA PRO A 167 3.12 -0.05 0.28
C PRO A 167 2.74 0.98 -0.78
N LEU A 168 1.46 1.36 -0.79
CA LEU A 168 0.88 2.25 -1.79
C LEU A 168 1.27 3.70 -1.53
N ALA A 169 1.28 4.11 -0.26
CA ALA A 169 1.73 5.43 0.17
C ALA A 169 3.22 5.62 -0.13
N ALA A 170 4.07 4.62 0.16
CA ALA A 170 5.49 4.65 -0.18
C ALA A 170 5.70 4.76 -1.70
N TYR A 171 4.97 3.97 -2.49
CA TYR A 171 5.02 4.05 -3.95
C TYR A 171 4.64 5.43 -4.50
N ALA A 172 3.54 6.00 -4.02
CA ALA A 172 3.13 7.35 -4.41
C ALA A 172 4.16 8.40 -4.00
N TRP A 173 4.70 8.30 -2.77
CA TRP A 173 5.67 9.25 -2.24
C TRP A 173 7.00 9.23 -3.01
N PHE A 174 7.55 8.04 -3.27
CA PHE A 174 8.80 7.86 -4.03
C PHE A 174 8.64 8.21 -5.52
N SER A 175 7.46 8.01 -6.10
CA SER A 175 7.20 8.36 -7.49
C SER A 175 7.41 9.85 -7.80
N GLY A 176 7.10 10.72 -6.84
CA GLY A 176 7.15 12.17 -7.00
C GLY A 176 8.45 12.85 -6.54
N ARG A 177 9.45 12.10 -6.05
CA ARG A 177 10.64 12.68 -5.39
C ARG A 177 11.93 12.11 -5.92
N ASP A 178 12.94 12.95 -6.04
CA ASP A 178 14.25 12.52 -6.51
C ASP A 178 14.99 11.71 -5.43
N THR A 179 14.85 10.39 -5.50
CA THR A 179 15.45 9.44 -4.56
C THR A 179 16.01 8.23 -5.31
N PRO A 180 16.87 7.40 -4.69
CA PRO A 180 17.34 6.16 -5.30
C PRO A 180 16.22 5.21 -5.71
N VAL A 181 15.06 5.25 -5.04
CA VAL A 181 13.90 4.41 -5.39
C VAL A 181 13.21 4.90 -6.65
N ARG A 182 13.25 6.21 -6.93
CA ARG A 182 12.55 6.77 -8.10
C ARG A 182 13.01 6.14 -9.41
N SER A 183 14.30 5.83 -9.55
CA SER A 183 14.84 5.15 -10.74
C SER A 183 14.46 3.67 -10.84
N LEU A 184 14.02 3.05 -9.74
CA LEU A 184 13.51 1.68 -9.70
C LEU A 184 12.04 1.59 -10.12
N ILE A 185 11.33 2.71 -10.15
CA ILE A 185 9.91 2.79 -10.50
C ILE A 185 9.78 2.94 -12.01
N GLY A 186 9.33 1.88 -12.69
CA GLY A 186 9.10 1.92 -14.14
C GLY A 186 7.91 2.81 -14.54
N GLN A 187 6.83 2.79 -13.76
CA GLN A 187 5.65 3.63 -13.97
C GLN A 187 5.37 4.43 -12.70
N HIS A 188 5.40 5.76 -12.80
CA HIS A 188 5.17 6.63 -11.66
C HIS A 188 3.68 6.76 -11.32
N TRP A 189 3.40 6.90 -10.02
CA TRP A 189 2.07 7.17 -9.49
C TRP A 189 1.51 8.51 -10.01
N ARG A 190 0.20 8.54 -10.25
CA ARG A 190 -0.56 9.72 -10.68
C ARG A 190 -1.97 9.67 -10.07
N ALA A 191 -2.57 10.82 -9.81
CA ALA A 191 -3.91 10.91 -9.20
C ALA A 191 -5.04 10.29 -10.05
N MET A 192 -4.85 10.08 -11.36
CA MET A 192 -5.85 9.40 -12.22
C MET A 192 -5.71 7.88 -12.23
N MET A 193 -4.75 7.32 -11.49
CA MET A 193 -4.46 5.90 -11.51
C MET A 193 -5.59 5.11 -10.84
N PRO A 194 -6.13 4.05 -11.47
CA PRO A 194 -7.09 3.16 -10.80
C PRO A 194 -6.45 2.44 -9.61
N PHE A 195 -7.20 2.23 -8.53
CA PHE A 195 -6.71 1.59 -7.30
C PHE A 195 -6.00 0.25 -7.55
N ALA A 196 -6.63 -0.67 -8.28
CA ALA A 196 -6.06 -1.99 -8.58
C ALA A 196 -4.73 -1.89 -9.33
N TYR A 197 -4.62 -0.96 -10.29
CA TYR A 197 -3.39 -0.77 -11.06
C TYR A 197 -2.28 -0.15 -10.19
N ALA A 198 -2.61 0.78 -9.30
CA ALA A 198 -1.65 1.36 -8.36
C ALA A 198 -1.06 0.31 -7.41
N ILE A 199 -1.85 -0.70 -7.00
CA ILE A 199 -1.36 -1.83 -6.20
C ILE A 199 -0.31 -2.65 -6.96
N GLU A 200 -0.55 -2.95 -8.24
CA GLU A 200 0.40 -3.71 -9.06
C GLU A 200 1.72 -2.96 -9.30
N MET A 201 1.65 -1.64 -9.47
CA MET A 201 2.85 -0.80 -9.57
C MET A 201 3.61 -0.71 -8.24
N ALA A 202 2.89 -0.58 -7.12
CA ALA A 202 3.51 -0.63 -5.80
C ALA A 202 4.20 -1.99 -5.54
N ALA A 203 3.57 -3.10 -5.96
CA ALA A 203 4.17 -4.42 -5.89
C ALA A 203 5.46 -4.50 -6.71
N THR A 204 5.44 -3.98 -7.94
CA THR A 204 6.61 -3.97 -8.83
C THR A 204 7.76 -3.15 -8.24
N MET A 205 7.47 -1.98 -7.66
CA MET A 205 8.46 -1.17 -6.95
C MET A 205 9.06 -1.92 -5.77
N LEU A 206 8.25 -2.57 -4.93
CA LEU A 206 8.75 -3.33 -3.79
C LEU A 206 9.68 -4.46 -4.22
N GLU A 207 9.37 -5.14 -5.32
CA GLU A 207 10.26 -6.17 -5.85
C GLU A 207 11.60 -5.59 -6.32
N ALA A 208 11.58 -4.46 -7.02
CA ALA A 208 12.81 -3.77 -7.41
C ALA A 208 13.63 -3.29 -6.20
N MET A 209 12.97 -2.84 -5.12
CA MET A 209 13.64 -2.47 -3.86
C MET A 209 14.27 -3.68 -3.17
N ILE A 210 13.57 -4.83 -3.13
CA ILE A 210 14.09 -6.09 -2.60
C ILE A 210 15.33 -6.52 -3.38
N ASP A 211 15.32 -6.33 -4.69
CA ASP A 211 16.43 -6.68 -5.55
C ASP A 211 17.64 -5.76 -5.30
N TYR A 212 17.41 -4.45 -5.22
CA TYR A 212 18.43 -3.44 -4.89
C TYR A 212 19.03 -3.63 -3.49
N CYS A 213 18.20 -4.01 -2.51
CA CYS A 213 18.61 -4.24 -1.12
C CYS A 213 19.33 -5.57 -0.90
N GLY A 214 19.17 -6.55 -1.81
CA GLY A 214 19.76 -7.87 -1.63
C GLY A 214 21.29 -7.84 -1.63
N ARG A 215 21.93 -8.85 -1.04
CA ARG A 215 23.36 -9.10 -1.31
C ARG A 215 23.56 -9.34 -2.81
N GLU A 216 24.76 -9.02 -3.30
CA GLU A 216 25.24 -9.61 -4.55
C GLU A 216 25.03 -11.12 -4.44
N SER A 217 24.43 -11.70 -5.48
CA SER A 217 24.13 -13.12 -5.57
C SER A 217 25.32 -13.91 -5.00
N LEU A 218 25.10 -14.63 -3.89
CA LEU A 218 25.88 -15.84 -3.67
C LEU A 218 25.74 -16.63 -4.97
N SER A 219 26.89 -16.92 -5.57
CA SER A 219 27.05 -17.53 -6.89
C SER A 219 25.93 -18.54 -7.15
N ALA A 220 24.93 -18.18 -7.98
CA ALA A 220 24.04 -19.19 -8.52
C ALA A 220 24.96 -20.23 -9.17
N GLY A 221 24.89 -21.48 -8.70
CA GLY A 221 25.92 -22.49 -8.97
C GLY A 221 26.39 -22.39 -10.41
N GLU A 222 27.67 -22.03 -10.61
CA GLU A 222 28.21 -21.66 -11.94
C GLU A 222 27.86 -22.69 -13.02
N GLY A 223 27.67 -23.96 -12.63
CA GLY A 223 27.23 -25.04 -13.50
C GLY A 223 25.87 -24.87 -14.17
N TRP A 224 24.89 -24.20 -13.53
CA TRP A 224 23.58 -23.90 -14.13
C TRP A 224 23.66 -22.77 -15.16
N ARG A 225 24.69 -21.91 -15.09
CA ARG A 225 24.91 -20.77 -15.99
C ARG A 225 25.80 -21.11 -17.19
N LYS A 226 26.19 -22.38 -17.36
CA LYS A 226 26.95 -22.83 -18.52
C LYS A 226 26.02 -23.23 -19.65
N ILE A 227 26.35 -22.83 -20.88
CA ILE A 227 25.71 -23.37 -22.07
C ILE A 227 25.91 -24.88 -22.06
N ARG A 228 24.84 -25.65 -22.25
CA ARG A 228 24.91 -27.10 -22.40
C ARG A 228 24.10 -27.57 -23.58
N LYS A 229 24.60 -28.62 -24.23
CA LYS A 229 23.88 -29.33 -25.29
C LYS A 229 23.19 -30.56 -24.71
N CYS A 230 22.00 -30.86 -25.22
CA CYS A 230 21.29 -32.11 -24.98
C CYS A 230 20.70 -32.56 -26.32
N GLY A 231 21.24 -33.65 -26.88
CA GLY A 231 20.98 -34.05 -28.26
C GLY A 231 21.33 -32.91 -29.23
N ASN A 232 20.40 -32.60 -30.14
CA ASN A 232 20.55 -31.54 -31.15
C ASN A 232 20.18 -30.13 -30.64
N HIS A 233 19.92 -29.99 -29.34
CA HIS A 233 19.52 -28.73 -28.73
C HIS A 233 20.61 -28.16 -27.84
N SER A 234 20.76 -26.83 -27.86
CA SER A 234 21.59 -26.08 -26.92
C SER A 234 20.73 -25.19 -26.04
N PHE A 235 21.06 -25.14 -24.76
CA PHE A 235 20.41 -24.31 -23.75
C PHE A 235 21.34 -23.17 -23.38
N VAL A 236 21.00 -21.96 -23.84
CA VAL A 236 21.82 -20.75 -23.67
C VAL A 236 21.19 -19.89 -22.57
N PRO A 237 21.86 -19.67 -21.44
CA PRO A 237 21.31 -18.87 -20.35
C PRO A 237 21.21 -17.40 -20.75
N LEU A 238 20.09 -16.76 -20.41
CA LEU A 238 19.83 -15.35 -20.63
C LEU A 238 19.96 -14.61 -19.31
N MET A 239 21.11 -13.98 -19.10
CA MET A 239 21.52 -13.48 -17.78
C MET A 239 21.34 -11.97 -17.64
N LYS A 240 21.33 -11.23 -18.75
CA LYS A 240 21.22 -9.77 -18.75
C LYS A 240 19.86 -9.32 -19.28
N PRO A 241 19.36 -8.15 -18.85
CA PRO A 241 18.15 -7.57 -19.39
C PRO A 241 18.17 -7.41 -20.92
N ASP A 242 19.33 -7.09 -21.50
CA ASP A 242 19.47 -6.95 -22.96
C ASP A 242 19.33 -8.30 -23.70
N ASP A 243 19.89 -9.38 -23.15
CA ASP A 243 19.75 -10.73 -23.71
C ASP A 243 18.26 -11.13 -23.76
N LEU A 244 17.51 -10.84 -22.69
CA LEU A 244 16.07 -11.12 -22.58
C LEU A 244 15.24 -10.26 -23.55
N ARG A 245 15.60 -8.99 -23.75
CA ARG A 245 14.95 -8.12 -24.74
C ARG A 245 15.21 -8.60 -26.16
N GLU A 246 16.44 -8.99 -26.48
CA GLU A 246 16.78 -9.53 -27.79
C GLU A 246 16.01 -10.83 -28.06
N GLU A 247 16.00 -11.73 -27.07
CA GLU A 247 15.24 -12.98 -27.15
C GLU A 247 13.75 -12.72 -27.39
N GLY A 248 13.14 -11.84 -26.60
CA GLY A 248 11.72 -11.50 -26.74
C GLY A 248 11.37 -10.94 -28.11
N LYS A 249 12.24 -10.10 -28.69
CA LYS A 249 12.08 -9.60 -30.07
C LYS A 249 12.16 -10.73 -31.10
N LYS A 250 13.13 -11.64 -30.98
CA LYS A 250 13.34 -12.74 -31.93
C LYS A 250 12.26 -13.81 -31.83
N MET A 251 11.82 -14.12 -30.61
CA MET A 251 10.79 -15.12 -30.32
C MET A 251 9.37 -14.54 -30.34
N ARG A 252 9.23 -13.21 -30.47
CA ARG A 252 7.95 -12.48 -30.41
C ARG A 252 7.12 -12.85 -29.18
N ASN A 253 7.77 -12.90 -28.03
CA ASN A 253 7.14 -13.26 -26.76
C ASN A 253 7.54 -12.28 -25.64
N CYS A 254 6.92 -12.45 -24.47
CA CYS A 254 7.07 -11.52 -23.34
C CYS A 254 8.29 -11.82 -22.45
N VAL A 255 9.27 -12.62 -22.89
CA VAL A 255 10.38 -13.04 -22.02
C VAL A 255 11.19 -11.86 -21.44
N ALA A 256 11.19 -10.70 -22.11
CA ALA A 256 11.80 -9.47 -21.61
C ALA A 256 11.25 -9.01 -20.25
N SER A 257 9.98 -9.29 -19.93
CA SER A 257 9.37 -8.93 -18.65
C SER A 257 9.93 -9.73 -17.47
N TYR A 258 10.71 -10.78 -17.71
CA TYR A 258 11.34 -11.60 -16.68
C TYR A 258 12.68 -11.05 -16.19
N ALA A 259 13.19 -9.96 -16.77
CA ALA A 259 14.46 -9.36 -16.36
C ALA A 259 14.58 -9.11 -14.83
N PRO A 260 13.55 -8.60 -14.13
CA PRO A 260 13.61 -8.47 -12.67
C PRO A 260 13.71 -9.83 -11.94
N ARG A 261 12.99 -10.86 -12.41
CA ARG A 261 13.04 -12.20 -11.82
C ARG A 261 14.39 -12.89 -12.03
N VAL A 262 15.01 -12.69 -13.18
CA VAL A 262 16.37 -13.18 -13.47
C VAL A 262 17.41 -12.44 -12.62
N ALA A 263 17.33 -11.11 -12.57
CA ALA A 263 18.24 -10.29 -11.77
C ALA A 263 18.18 -10.63 -10.27
N SER A 264 16.98 -10.95 -9.77
CA SER A 264 16.75 -11.34 -8.37
C SER A 264 17.10 -12.79 -8.05
N GLY A 265 17.48 -13.59 -9.05
CA GLY A 265 17.74 -15.03 -8.89
C GLY A 265 16.49 -15.84 -8.58
N ARG A 266 15.29 -15.34 -8.93
CA ARG A 266 14.00 -16.03 -8.76
C ARG A 266 13.59 -16.88 -9.95
N SER A 267 14.15 -16.56 -11.13
CA SER A 267 13.98 -17.36 -12.34
C SER A 267 15.33 -17.53 -13.02
N LEU A 268 15.56 -18.70 -13.61
CA LEU A 268 16.60 -18.89 -14.62
C LEU A 268 15.91 -19.04 -15.97
N ILE A 269 16.30 -18.18 -16.92
CA ILE A 269 15.75 -18.19 -18.26
C ILE A 269 16.81 -18.68 -19.24
N TYR A 270 16.40 -19.56 -20.16
CA TYR A 270 17.26 -20.08 -21.23
C TYR A 270 16.59 -19.91 -22.59
N SER A 271 17.39 -19.54 -23.58
CA SER A 271 17.09 -19.70 -25.00
C SER A 271 17.41 -21.14 -25.40
N VAL A 272 16.41 -21.89 -25.84
CA VAL A 272 16.57 -23.24 -26.38
C VAL A 272 16.75 -23.11 -27.89
N ARG A 273 17.85 -23.64 -28.40
CA ARG A 273 18.22 -23.51 -29.82
C ARG A 273 18.50 -24.87 -30.46
N ARG A 274 18.18 -25.01 -31.74
CA ARG A 274 18.55 -26.16 -32.58
C ARG A 274 19.34 -25.62 -33.78
N SER A 275 20.60 -26.03 -33.91
CA SER A 275 21.51 -25.50 -34.94
C SER A 275 21.51 -23.95 -34.97
N ASP A 276 21.66 -23.33 -33.79
CA ASP A 276 21.60 -21.87 -33.55
C ASP A 276 20.27 -21.16 -33.84
N VAL A 277 19.27 -21.85 -34.38
CA VAL A 277 17.91 -21.32 -34.51
C VAL A 277 17.19 -21.42 -33.16
N ARG A 278 16.64 -20.30 -32.68
CA ARG A 278 15.84 -20.25 -31.45
C ARG A 278 14.51 -20.97 -31.67
N VAL A 279 14.23 -21.97 -30.84
CA VAL A 279 13.03 -22.82 -30.96
C VAL A 279 12.12 -22.75 -29.74
N ALA A 280 12.64 -22.36 -28.57
CA ALA A 280 11.83 -22.13 -27.38
C ALA A 280 12.56 -21.23 -26.35
N THR A 281 11.80 -20.68 -25.42
CA THR A 281 12.29 -20.11 -24.17
C THR A 281 11.89 -21.02 -23.00
N LEU A 282 12.82 -21.29 -22.10
CA LEU A 282 12.65 -22.14 -20.92
C LEU A 282 12.82 -21.31 -19.64
N GLU A 283 11.89 -21.43 -18.71
CA GLU A 283 11.99 -20.88 -17.36
C GLU A 283 12.10 -22.00 -16.31
N ILE A 284 13.06 -21.84 -15.41
CA ILE A 284 13.23 -22.66 -14.21
C ILE A 284 13.04 -21.77 -12.99
N ALA A 285 12.20 -22.21 -12.07
CA ALA A 285 11.98 -21.55 -10.79
C ALA A 285 11.65 -22.59 -9.71
N ALA A 286 11.52 -22.14 -8.46
CA ALA A 286 11.02 -23.00 -7.38
C ALA A 286 9.58 -23.45 -7.65
N ALA A 287 9.30 -24.74 -7.49
CA ALA A 287 7.94 -25.27 -7.57
C ALA A 287 7.07 -24.71 -6.43
N HIS A 288 5.81 -24.39 -6.71
CA HIS A 288 4.87 -23.95 -5.67
C HIS A 288 4.56 -25.12 -4.71
N GLY A 289 4.97 -25.02 -3.44
CA GLY A 289 4.66 -26.01 -2.39
C GLY A 289 5.69 -26.03 -1.24
N ARG A 290 5.29 -26.58 -0.07
CA ARG A 290 6.11 -26.57 1.18
C ARG A 290 7.45 -27.32 1.10
N ASN A 291 7.69 -28.10 0.05
CA ASN A 291 8.93 -28.85 -0.20
C ASN A 291 9.61 -28.45 -1.53
N GLY A 292 9.38 -27.22 -2.01
CA GLY A 292 9.59 -26.80 -3.40
C GLY A 292 11.02 -26.95 -3.95
N GLY A 293 11.29 -28.09 -4.56
CA GLY A 293 12.44 -28.26 -5.46
C GLY A 293 12.27 -27.44 -6.75
N LEU A 294 13.32 -27.40 -7.56
CA LEU A 294 13.27 -26.71 -8.85
C LEU A 294 12.37 -27.44 -9.84
N ALA A 295 11.67 -26.68 -10.67
CA ALA A 295 10.89 -27.20 -11.77
C ALA A 295 11.03 -26.33 -13.03
N ILE A 296 10.79 -26.96 -14.18
CA ILE A 296 10.46 -26.23 -15.41
C ILE A 296 9.06 -25.66 -15.22
N VAL A 297 8.97 -24.35 -14.95
CA VAL A 297 7.68 -23.68 -14.73
C VAL A 297 7.07 -23.18 -16.03
N GLN A 298 7.88 -22.98 -17.06
CA GLN A 298 7.42 -22.61 -18.40
C GLN A 298 8.38 -23.11 -19.47
N LEU A 299 7.82 -23.59 -20.58
CA LEU A 299 8.55 -23.91 -21.82
C LEU A 299 7.65 -23.54 -22.99
N ALA A 300 8.02 -22.51 -23.74
CA ALA A 300 7.19 -21.92 -24.78
C ALA A 300 7.97 -21.66 -26.08
N GLY A 301 7.34 -21.92 -27.22
CA GLY A 301 7.86 -21.60 -28.55
C GLY A 301 7.69 -20.13 -28.94
N PRO A 302 7.99 -19.77 -30.19
CA PRO A 302 7.73 -18.44 -30.73
C PRO A 302 6.26 -18.05 -30.57
N GLU A 303 5.99 -16.77 -30.29
CA GLU A 303 4.64 -16.24 -30.08
C GLU A 303 3.87 -16.93 -28.94
N ASN A 304 4.61 -17.52 -27.97
CA ASN A 304 4.10 -18.35 -26.88
C ASN A 304 3.39 -19.64 -27.32
N ALA A 305 3.67 -20.14 -28.52
CA ALA A 305 3.11 -21.41 -29.00
C ALA A 305 3.60 -22.63 -28.19
N ASP A 306 2.86 -23.73 -28.27
CA ASP A 306 3.30 -25.01 -27.73
C ASP A 306 4.58 -25.49 -28.42
N VAL A 307 5.47 -26.10 -27.64
CA VAL A 307 6.71 -26.70 -28.17
C VAL A 307 6.47 -28.08 -28.75
N THR A 308 7.32 -28.51 -29.67
CA THR A 308 7.28 -29.88 -30.19
C THR A 308 7.67 -30.89 -29.10
N LYS A 309 7.21 -32.15 -29.26
CA LYS A 309 7.57 -33.25 -28.34
C LYS A 309 9.09 -33.44 -28.20
N ASP A 310 9.83 -33.23 -29.30
CA ASP A 310 11.29 -33.29 -29.35
C ASP A 310 11.95 -32.23 -28.44
N VAL A 311 11.50 -30.97 -28.53
CA VAL A 311 11.99 -29.87 -27.68
C VAL A 311 11.65 -30.12 -26.21
N ARG A 312 10.43 -30.61 -25.92
CA ARG A 312 10.03 -30.97 -24.55
C ARG A 312 10.90 -32.08 -23.97
N ALA A 313 11.11 -33.16 -24.72
CA ALA A 313 11.96 -34.27 -24.29
C ALA A 313 13.41 -33.83 -24.05
N ALA A 314 13.96 -32.98 -24.91
CA ALA A 314 15.29 -32.41 -24.73
C ALA A 314 15.38 -31.53 -23.48
N ALA A 315 14.35 -30.71 -23.19
CA ALA A 315 14.31 -29.87 -22.00
C ALA A 315 14.23 -30.70 -20.71
N ASP A 316 13.41 -31.75 -20.68
CA ASP A 316 13.30 -32.65 -19.53
C ASP A 316 14.61 -33.42 -19.29
N ALA A 317 15.22 -33.96 -20.35
CA ALA A 317 16.50 -34.67 -20.25
C ALA A 317 17.63 -33.75 -19.78
N TRP A 318 17.70 -32.53 -20.33
CA TRP A 318 18.66 -31.52 -19.90
C TRP A 318 18.43 -31.15 -18.42
N PHE A 319 17.18 -30.91 -18.02
CA PHE A 319 16.84 -30.53 -16.64
C PHE A 319 17.17 -31.63 -15.63
N ALA A 320 16.94 -32.91 -15.98
CA ALA A 320 17.32 -34.05 -15.15
C ALA A 320 18.83 -34.10 -14.86
N VAL A 321 19.67 -33.69 -15.82
CA VAL A 321 21.12 -33.55 -15.63
C VAL A 321 21.43 -32.38 -14.69
N GLN A 322 20.78 -31.23 -14.90
CA GLN A 322 21.03 -30.04 -14.07
C GLN A 322 20.66 -30.26 -12.61
N ARG A 323 19.59 -31.00 -12.33
CA ARG A 323 19.15 -31.34 -10.96
C ARG A 323 20.20 -32.10 -10.14
N LYS A 324 21.24 -32.67 -10.77
CA LYS A 324 22.37 -33.31 -10.08
C LYS A 324 23.42 -32.31 -9.60
N LEU A 325 23.40 -31.07 -10.11
CA LEU A 325 24.27 -30.00 -9.66
C LEU A 325 23.71 -29.36 -8.38
N PRO A 326 24.55 -28.72 -7.56
CA PRO A 326 24.08 -27.87 -6.47
C PRO A 326 23.02 -26.90 -7.02
N PRO A 327 21.82 -26.84 -6.41
CA PRO A 327 20.77 -25.98 -6.91
C PRO A 327 21.25 -24.52 -6.87
N PRO A 328 20.78 -23.66 -7.79
CA PRO A 328 20.92 -22.23 -7.60
C PRO A 328 20.26 -21.88 -6.26
N SER A 329 20.89 -21.02 -5.47
CA SER A 329 20.23 -20.42 -4.31
C SER A 329 19.16 -19.45 -4.83
N PHE A 330 17.97 -19.97 -5.12
CA PHE A 330 16.79 -19.12 -5.23
C PHE A 330 16.60 -18.46 -3.87
N ARG A 331 16.33 -17.15 -3.85
CA ARG A 331 16.06 -16.43 -2.59
C ARG A 331 14.94 -17.16 -1.87
N ASP A 332 15.27 -17.84 -0.78
CA ASP A 332 14.27 -18.35 0.14
C ASP A 332 13.60 -17.13 0.77
N GLU A 333 12.26 -17.05 0.75
CA GLU A 333 11.56 -15.89 1.33
C GLU A 333 11.89 -15.72 2.82
N ALA A 334 12.23 -16.83 3.49
CA ALA A 334 12.67 -16.87 4.87
C ALA A 334 14.08 -16.27 5.11
N LEU A 335 14.87 -16.05 4.06
CA LEU A 335 16.28 -15.62 4.12
C LEU A 335 16.54 -14.30 3.37
N LEU A 336 15.56 -13.40 3.32
CA LEU A 336 15.76 -12.04 2.79
C LEU A 336 16.93 -11.33 3.50
N CYS A 337 18.14 -11.49 2.96
CA CYS A 337 19.34 -10.83 3.44
C CYS A 337 19.37 -9.40 2.88
N VAL A 338 18.85 -8.46 3.66
CA VAL A 338 18.84 -7.03 3.33
C VAL A 338 20.16 -6.41 3.76
N ARG A 339 20.86 -5.78 2.81
CA ARG A 339 22.02 -4.92 3.06
C ARG A 339 21.59 -3.67 3.82
N ALA A 340 22.10 -3.47 5.02
CA ALA A 340 21.73 -2.36 5.88
C ALA A 340 22.01 -0.99 5.23
N ASP A 341 23.14 -0.83 4.54
CA ASP A 341 23.52 0.39 3.84
C ASP A 341 22.54 0.76 2.71
N LYS A 342 22.09 -0.25 1.95
CA LYS A 342 21.13 -0.07 0.86
C LYS A 342 19.72 0.18 1.37
N TRP A 343 19.35 -0.48 2.47
CA TRP A 343 18.08 -0.25 3.16
C TRP A 343 17.98 1.18 3.66
N GLU A 344 19.00 1.65 4.37
CA GLU A 344 19.06 3.02 4.87
C GLU A 344 19.04 4.03 3.71
N ALA A 345 19.83 3.80 2.64
CA ALA A 345 19.83 4.68 1.48
C ALA A 345 18.46 4.82 0.79
N ILE A 346 17.63 3.77 0.78
CA ILE A 346 16.28 3.84 0.22
C ILE A 346 15.33 4.59 1.14
N TRP A 347 15.34 4.25 2.43
CA TRP A 347 14.28 4.71 3.33
C TRP A 347 14.60 5.99 4.09
N ALA A 348 15.87 6.39 4.22
CA ALA A 348 16.25 7.62 4.92
C ALA A 348 15.49 8.85 4.41
N PRO A 349 15.38 9.11 3.08
CA PRO A 349 14.58 10.24 2.60
C PRO A 349 13.11 10.19 3.03
N TYR A 350 12.54 8.98 3.10
CA TYR A 350 11.16 8.79 3.54
C TYR A 350 11.02 9.00 5.04
N TRP A 351 11.96 8.52 5.85
CA TRP A 351 11.97 8.75 7.30
C TRP A 351 12.19 10.21 7.65
N ASP A 352 13.04 10.93 6.92
CA ASP A 352 13.27 12.36 7.15
C ASP A 352 11.98 13.16 6.91
N ALA A 353 11.22 12.78 5.87
CA ALA A 353 9.92 13.40 5.62
C ALA A 353 8.83 12.90 6.59
N LYS A 354 8.92 11.65 7.06
CA LYS A 354 7.89 10.92 7.80
C LYS A 354 8.48 10.19 9.02
N PRO A 355 9.00 10.92 10.03
CA PRO A 355 9.76 10.33 11.13
C PRO A 355 8.94 9.34 11.96
N GLN A 356 7.63 9.54 12.06
CA GLN A 356 6.71 8.64 12.76
C GLN A 356 6.69 7.22 12.17
N LEU A 357 7.01 7.05 10.89
CA LEU A 357 7.02 5.75 10.21
C LEU A 357 8.35 5.00 10.39
N LYS A 358 9.39 5.64 10.93
CA LYS A 358 10.71 5.01 11.08
C LYS A 358 10.65 3.76 11.96
N ALA A 359 9.90 3.81 13.06
CA ALA A 359 9.71 2.66 13.95
C ALA A 359 8.98 1.50 13.25
N GLU A 360 8.04 1.82 12.35
CA GLU A 360 7.30 0.81 11.58
C GLU A 360 8.14 0.20 10.44
N ILE A 361 9.22 0.85 10.00
CA ILE A 361 10.06 0.50 8.85
C ILE A 361 11.51 0.24 9.31
N ASN A 362 11.71 -0.29 10.52
CA ASN A 362 13.06 -0.40 11.11
C ASN A 362 13.80 -1.73 10.84
N ASN A 363 13.12 -2.76 10.32
CA ASN A 363 13.71 -4.10 10.17
C ASN A 363 13.60 -4.57 8.72
N GLY A 364 14.65 -4.36 7.93
CA GLY A 364 14.65 -4.57 6.47
C GLY A 364 13.90 -5.82 5.99
N ALA A 365 14.33 -7.00 6.44
CA ALA A 365 13.74 -8.26 6.00
C ALA A 365 12.27 -8.41 6.44
N ARG A 366 11.97 -8.17 7.73
CA ARG A 366 10.61 -8.31 8.26
C ARG A 366 9.66 -7.28 7.66
N THR A 367 10.12 -6.05 7.47
CA THR A 367 9.35 -4.97 6.84
C THR A 367 9.03 -5.31 5.39
N LEU A 368 9.98 -5.82 4.60
CA LEU A 368 9.70 -6.23 3.21
C LEU A 368 8.69 -7.38 3.12
N ILE A 369 8.79 -8.38 4.00
CA ILE A 369 7.80 -9.46 4.09
C ILE A 369 6.43 -8.90 4.46
N ARG A 370 6.36 -8.02 5.45
CA ARG A 370 5.11 -7.35 5.82
C ARG A 370 4.53 -6.57 4.64
N LEU A 371 5.32 -5.73 3.97
CA LEU A 371 4.85 -4.93 2.84
C LEU A 371 4.34 -5.80 1.67
N ARG A 372 4.93 -6.98 1.43
CA ARG A 372 4.39 -7.95 0.46
C ARG A 372 3.03 -8.50 0.90
N ASN A 373 2.89 -8.88 2.17
CA ASN A 373 1.62 -9.34 2.72
C ASN A 373 0.55 -8.24 2.67
N ASP A 374 0.96 -6.99 2.91
CA ASP A 374 0.12 -5.81 2.81
C ASP A 374 -0.38 -5.62 1.37
N VAL A 375 0.50 -5.76 0.36
CA VAL A 375 0.08 -5.77 -1.05
C VAL A 375 -0.92 -6.89 -1.34
N ALA A 376 -0.70 -8.10 -0.83
CA ALA A 376 -1.64 -9.21 -1.01
C ALA A 376 -3.00 -8.91 -0.35
N ALA A 377 -3.02 -8.24 0.79
CA ALA A 377 -4.25 -7.77 1.43
C ALA A 377 -4.96 -6.70 0.58
N LEU A 378 -4.23 -5.70 0.06
CA LEU A 378 -4.77 -4.68 -0.83
C LEU A 378 -5.37 -5.28 -2.11
N ARG A 379 -4.74 -6.30 -2.69
CA ARG A 379 -5.30 -7.03 -3.85
C ARG A 379 -6.63 -7.71 -3.54
N ARG A 380 -6.86 -8.18 -2.31
CA ARG A 380 -8.14 -8.75 -1.89
C ARG A 380 -9.22 -7.66 -1.79
N ILE A 381 -8.86 -6.49 -1.27
CA ILE A 381 -9.76 -5.33 -1.19
C ILE A 381 -10.13 -4.82 -2.60
N ALA A 382 -9.18 -4.83 -3.53
CA ALA A 382 -9.40 -4.34 -4.89
C ALA A 382 -10.25 -5.28 -5.78
N LYS A 383 -10.41 -6.55 -5.39
CA LYS A 383 -11.31 -7.46 -6.09
C LYS A 383 -12.74 -7.17 -5.59
N PRO A 384 -13.70 -6.83 -6.46
CA PRO A 384 -15.08 -6.72 -6.02
C PRO A 384 -15.51 -8.08 -5.45
N THR A 385 -16.00 -8.09 -4.22
CA THR A 385 -16.85 -9.18 -3.72
C THR A 385 -18.05 -9.22 -4.65
N GLY A 386 -18.07 -10.23 -5.52
CA GLY A 386 -19.17 -10.48 -6.45
C GLY A 386 -20.47 -10.82 -5.75
#